data_AF-A0A249P157-F1
#
_entry.id   AF-A0A249P157-F1
#
_cell.length_a   1.000
_cell.length_b   1.000
_cell.length_c   1.000
_cell.angle_alpha   90.00
_cell.angle_beta   90.00
_cell.angle_gamma   90.00
#
_symmetry.space_group_name_H-M   'P 1'
#
loop_
_entity.id
_entity.type
_entity.pdbx_description
1 polymer ?
#
loop_
_entity_poly.entity_id
_entity_poly.type
_entity_poly.pdbx_seq_one_letter_code
_entity_poly.pdbx_strand_id
1 'polypeptide(L)'
;MSISPSSIGHKHASAIVGGDIAARVRAAREAVGYSIEDLAVTCGLANAEISEIESGMDNSPAKLKRIAIALQVPISDFLPGEI
;
A
#
# COMPACT_ATOMS: atom_id res chain seq x y z
N MET A 1 9.92 30.00 13.55
CA MET A 1 8.94 29.10 12.89
C MET A 1 9.38 27.69 13.20
N SER A 2 8.70 27.03 14.13
CA SER A 2 9.07 25.69 14.59
C SER A 2 8.44 24.66 13.67
N ILE A 3 9.25 23.96 12.88
CA ILE A 3 8.84 22.72 12.25
C ILE A 3 9.12 21.58 13.23
N SER A 4 8.08 21.06 13.86
CA SER A 4 8.12 19.79 14.58
C SER A 4 8.12 18.64 13.56
N PRO A 5 9.10 17.74 13.55
CA PRO A 5 8.95 16.45 12.88
C PRO A 5 8.10 15.56 13.78
N SER A 6 6.78 15.62 13.62
CA SER A 6 5.84 14.78 14.36
C SER A 6 5.92 13.33 13.90
N SER A 7 6.76 12.56 14.59
CA SER A 7 6.50 11.18 15.01
C SER A 7 5.96 10.21 13.95
N ILE A 8 6.84 9.61 13.15
CA ILE A 8 6.55 8.39 12.39
C ILE A 8 6.50 7.19 13.33
N GLY A 9 5.35 7.01 13.99
CA GLY A 9 5.05 5.83 14.78
C GLY A 9 4.77 4.66 13.84
N HIS A 10 5.80 3.90 13.47
CA HIS A 10 5.67 2.62 12.77
C HIS A 10 5.07 1.57 13.73
N LYS A 11 3.77 1.70 14.02
CA LYS A 11 3.02 0.68 14.75
C LYS A 11 2.59 -0.40 13.77
N HIS A 12 3.55 -1.15 13.23
CA HIS A 12 3.25 -2.35 12.45
C HIS A 12 2.99 -3.52 13.41
N ALA A 13 1.94 -3.37 14.21
CA ALA A 13 1.46 -4.40 15.10
C ALA A 13 0.43 -5.26 14.36
N SER A 14 0.89 -6.44 13.94
CA SER A 14 0.15 -7.70 14.01
C SER A 14 -1.20 -7.80 13.28
N ALA A 15 -1.21 -8.38 12.07
CA ALA A 15 -2.39 -9.05 11.53
C ALA A 15 -2.01 -10.23 10.59
N ILE A 16 -1.64 -11.34 11.23
CA ILE A 16 -1.87 -12.74 10.82
C ILE A 16 -2.35 -13.03 9.37
N VAL A 17 -1.40 -13.44 8.51
CA VAL A 17 -1.41 -14.52 7.48
C VAL A 17 -2.43 -14.48 6.32
N GLY A 18 -3.49 -13.68 6.38
CA GLY A 18 -4.32 -13.32 5.21
C GLY A 18 -4.16 -11.86 4.78
N GLY A 19 -3.55 -11.05 5.65
CA GLY A 19 -3.44 -9.59 5.54
C GLY A 19 -2.07 -9.06 5.11
N ASP A 20 -1.11 -9.92 4.77
CA ASP A 20 0.25 -9.48 4.45
C ASP A 20 0.30 -8.57 3.22
N ILE A 21 -0.45 -8.89 2.16
CA ILE A 21 -0.48 -8.06 0.94
C ILE A 21 -1.09 -6.69 1.24
N ALA A 22 -2.24 -6.68 1.89
CA ALA A 22 -2.99 -5.46 2.23
C ALA A 22 -2.18 -4.55 3.15
N ALA A 23 -1.56 -5.12 4.19
CA ALA A 23 -0.67 -4.41 5.09
C ALA A 23 0.58 -3.88 4.39
N ARG A 24 1.18 -4.67 3.48
CA ARG A 24 2.34 -4.24 2.67
C ARG A 24 2.00 -3.09 1.74
N VAL A 25 0.84 -3.13 1.06
CA VAL A 25 0.36 -2.02 0.21
C VAL A 25 0.20 -0.75 1.03
N ARG A 26 -0.46 -0.85 2.18
CA ARG A 26 -0.64 0.28 3.09
C ARG A 26 0.70 0.83 3.58
N ALA A 27 1.60 -0.04 4.03
CA ALA A 27 2.93 0.36 4.50
C ALA A 27 3.75 1.03 3.40
N ALA A 28 3.71 0.52 2.16
CA ALA A 28 4.40 1.11 1.03
C ALA A 28 3.81 2.50 0.68
N ARG A 29 2.48 2.65 0.71
CA ARG A 29 1.82 3.94 0.51
C ARG A 29 2.21 4.94 1.59
N GLU A 30 2.16 4.55 2.86
CA GLU A 30 2.55 5.39 4.00
C GLU A 30 4.04 5.75 3.96
N ALA A 31 4.92 4.85 3.49
CA ALA A 31 6.34 5.11 3.33
C ALA A 31 6.64 6.17 2.25
N VAL A 32 5.85 6.21 1.18
CA VAL A 32 5.94 7.25 0.14
C VAL A 32 5.27 8.56 0.60
N GLY A 33 4.37 8.49 1.59
CA GLY A 33 3.63 9.64 2.09
C GLY A 33 2.39 9.99 1.24
N TYR A 34 1.88 9.05 0.46
CA TYR A 34 0.67 9.24 -0.33
C TYR A 34 -0.60 8.94 0.46
N SER A 35 -1.66 9.71 0.21
CA SER A 35 -3.01 9.35 0.65
C SER A 35 -3.61 8.30 -0.28
N ILE A 36 -4.72 7.68 0.13
CA ILE A 36 -5.47 6.75 -0.73
C ILE A 36 -5.85 7.43 -2.06
N GLU A 37 -6.24 8.70 -2.00
CA GLU A 37 -6.59 9.52 -3.16
C GLU A 37 -5.40 9.79 -4.07
N ASP A 38 -4.24 10.16 -3.51
CA ASP A 38 -3.02 10.39 -4.28
C ASP A 38 -2.56 9.11 -4.98
N LEU A 39 -2.61 7.98 -4.27
CA LEU A 39 -2.26 6.68 -4.83
C LEU A 39 -3.22 6.34 -5.96
N ALA A 40 -4.54 6.44 -5.74
CA ALA A 40 -5.60 6.18 -6.72
C ALA A 40 -5.38 6.97 -8.02
N VAL A 41 -5.12 8.28 -7.92
CA VAL A 41 -4.81 9.14 -9.07
C VAL A 41 -3.54 8.70 -9.80
N THR A 42 -2.49 8.34 -9.05
CA THR A 42 -1.18 7.97 -9.61
C THR A 42 -1.23 6.63 -10.35
N CYS A 43 -1.92 5.64 -9.80
CA CYS A 43 -2.05 4.29 -10.39
C CYS A 43 -3.24 4.15 -11.35
N GLY A 44 -4.13 5.14 -11.40
CA GLY A 44 -5.35 5.13 -12.21
C GLY A 44 -6.40 4.14 -11.72
N LEU A 45 -6.48 3.91 -10.40
CA LEU A 45 -7.50 3.08 -9.75
C LEU A 45 -8.52 3.97 -9.02
N ALA A 46 -9.69 3.43 -8.70
CA ALA A 46 -10.62 4.12 -7.82
C ALA A 46 -10.15 4.05 -6.35
N ASN A 47 -10.45 5.09 -5.58
CA ASN A 47 -10.22 5.13 -4.14
C ASN A 47 -10.88 3.95 -3.39
N ALA A 48 -12.07 3.53 -3.82
CA ALA A 48 -12.73 2.32 -3.31
C ALA A 48 -11.88 1.07 -3.55
N GLU A 49 -11.31 0.91 -4.75
CA GLU A 49 -10.46 -0.24 -5.07
C GLU A 49 -9.18 -0.27 -4.20
N ILE A 50 -8.55 0.87 -3.96
CA ILE A 50 -7.40 0.95 -3.05
C ILE A 50 -7.81 0.55 -1.63
N SER A 51 -8.96 1.02 -1.14
CA SER A 51 -9.49 0.68 0.18
C SER A 51 -9.81 -0.82 0.30
N GLU A 52 -10.40 -1.41 -0.72
CA GLU A 52 -10.65 -2.86 -0.80
C GLU A 52 -9.34 -3.65 -0.77
N ILE A 53 -8.29 -3.17 -1.45
CA ILE A 53 -6.96 -3.77 -1.43
C ILE A 53 -6.32 -3.67 -0.05
N GLU A 54 -6.34 -2.49 0.58
CA GLU A 54 -5.79 -2.30 1.93
C GLU A 54 -6.62 -2.99 3.02
N SER A 55 -7.87 -3.37 2.73
CA SER A 55 -8.73 -4.17 3.62
C SER A 55 -8.62 -5.67 3.36
N GLY A 56 -7.91 -6.09 2.31
CA GLY A 56 -7.81 -7.49 1.89
C GLY A 56 -9.07 -8.06 1.23
N MET A 57 -10.02 -7.20 0.85
CA MET A 57 -11.24 -7.56 0.14
C MET A 57 -10.99 -7.84 -1.34
N ASP A 58 -10.01 -7.14 -1.94
CA ASP A 58 -9.56 -7.36 -3.33
C ASP A 58 -8.03 -7.35 -3.38
N ASN A 59 -7.40 -8.43 -3.82
CA ASN A 59 -5.95 -8.52 -3.96
C ASN A 59 -5.55 -8.87 -5.40
N SER A 60 -6.31 -8.38 -6.37
CA SER A 60 -6.09 -8.66 -7.79
C SER A 60 -4.66 -8.31 -8.22
N PRO A 61 -3.90 -9.27 -8.78
CA PRO A 61 -2.49 -9.05 -9.15
C PRO A 61 -2.33 -7.94 -10.20
N ALA A 62 -3.34 -7.72 -11.04
CA ALA A 62 -3.35 -6.61 -12.00
C ALA A 62 -3.40 -5.21 -11.33
N LYS A 63 -4.11 -5.08 -10.20
CA LYS A 63 -4.20 -3.85 -9.42
C LYS A 63 -2.94 -3.65 -8.59
N LEU A 64 -2.46 -4.71 -7.93
CA LEU A 64 -1.20 -4.70 -7.18
C LEU A 64 -0.02 -4.29 -8.07
N LYS A 65 0.05 -4.79 -9.31
CA LYS A 65 1.09 -4.42 -10.27
C LYS A 65 1.04 -2.92 -10.62
N ARG A 66 -0.15 -2.35 -10.78
CA ARG A 66 -0.31 -0.89 -11.01
C ARG A 66 0.14 -0.07 -9.81
N ILE A 67 -0.25 -0.49 -8.61
CA ILE A 67 0.17 0.14 -7.35
C ILE A 67 1.70 0.06 -7.20
N ALA A 68 2.30 -1.09 -7.49
CA ALA A 68 3.75 -1.29 -7.47
C ALA A 68 4.48 -0.33 -8.41
N ILE A 69 3.99 -0.17 -9.63
CA ILE A 69 4.56 0.78 -10.60
C ILE A 69 4.42 2.22 -10.11
N ALA A 70 3.26 2.60 -9.58
CA ALA A 70 3.00 3.94 -9.06
C ALA A 70 3.86 4.29 -7.83
N LEU A 71 4.06 3.33 -6.93
CA LEU A 71 4.92 3.46 -5.76
C LEU A 71 6.41 3.23 -6.08
N GLN A 72 6.73 2.86 -7.33
CA GLN A 72 8.07 2.52 -7.80
C GLN A 72 8.74 1.39 -6.98
N VAL A 73 7.94 0.45 -6.50
CA VAL A 73 8.40 -0.73 -5.75
C VAL A 73 8.23 -2.01 -6.58
N PRO A 74 9.04 -3.05 -6.35
CA PRO A 74 8.86 -4.32 -7.03
C PRO A 74 7.58 -5.03 -6.56
N ILE A 75 6.86 -5.67 -7.50
CA ILE A 75 5.65 -6.44 -7.19
C ILE A 75 5.90 -7.60 -6.21
N SER A 76 7.14 -8.09 -6.15
CA SER A 76 7.60 -9.09 -5.18
C SER A 76 7.50 -8.63 -3.72
N ASP A 77 7.47 -7.31 -3.51
CA ASP A 77 7.24 -6.72 -2.19
C ASP A 77 5.79 -6.85 -1.74
N PHE A 78 4.86 -7.09 -2.66
CA PHE A 78 3.46 -7.39 -2.32
C PHE A 78 3.20 -8.89 -2.35
N LEU A 79 3.62 -9.57 -3.42
CA LEU A 79 3.42 -10.99 -3.63
C LEU A 79 4.74 -11.73 -3.37
N PRO A 80 4.88 -12.53 -2.28
CA PRO A 80 6.01 -13.43 -2.16
C PRO A 80 5.95 -14.41 -3.33
N GLY A 81 6.93 -14.32 -4.24
CA GLY A 81 6.86 -14.94 -5.56
C GLY A 81 6.63 -16.44 -5.53
N GLU A 82 5.65 -16.90 -6.29
CA GLU A 82 5.76 -18.18 -7.01
C GLU A 82 6.76 -17.93 -8.15
N ILE A 83 7.87 -18.68 -8.11
CA ILE A 83 8.86 -18.77 -9.19
C ILE A 83 8.41 -19.78 -10.23
#